data_AF-E9I4J4-F1
#
_entry.id   AF-E9I4J4-F1
#
_cell.length_a   1.000
_cell.length_b   1.000
_cell.length_c   1.000
_cell.angle_alpha   90.00
_cell.angle_beta   90.00
_cell.angle_gamma   90.00
#
_symmetry.space_group_name_H-M   'P 1'
#
loop_
_entity.id
_entity.type
_entity.pdbx_description
1 polymer ?
#
loop_
_entity_poly.entity_id
_entity_poly.type
_entity_poly.pdbx_seq_one_letter_code
_entity_poly.pdbx_strand_id
1 'polypeptide(L)'
;MSQRSQLSTLMLFGSAETALRRSLVTFQKAYLSRSLSRLFDPVILMFSSGGNEGLPSTDECDNLIKIIESELTVSLVDIKLGQLVTKNVTKTIQMMAVKFEQLLISDEEASQVIGPPTAAQKTNAGAVNLLHQFDRNLRRAIVSLPGLSEDCVAAVIDSLEHIATLMRNSIQPLLTSLTDAVEAIVLTMHDEDFSSPHPPEDGAASAPCSLYIKELQSFMSRSAADYFSLYHSPDFLREELRAVATRCLDLFVRHASLLRPLGDGGKMKLAADFAQ
;
A
#
# COMPACT_ATOMS: atom_id res chain seq x y z
N MET A 1 -57.40 -9.12 45.37
CA MET A 1 -57.19 -7.72 44.92
C MET A 1 -55.71 -7.30 44.84
N SER A 2 -54.76 -7.97 45.51
CA SER A 2 -53.34 -7.58 45.51
C SER A 2 -52.57 -7.85 44.19
N GLN A 3 -52.86 -8.95 43.46
CA GLN A 3 -52.16 -9.28 42.19
C GLN A 3 -52.46 -8.33 41.00
N ARG A 4 -53.64 -7.69 40.97
CA ARG A 4 -54.02 -6.78 39.87
C ARG A 4 -53.25 -5.46 39.91
N SER A 5 -52.85 -5.01 41.10
CA SER A 5 -52.04 -3.80 41.27
C SER A 5 -50.60 -3.99 40.77
N GLN A 6 -49.98 -5.15 41.02
CA GLN A 6 -48.62 -5.44 40.55
C GLN A 6 -48.53 -5.57 39.03
N LEU A 7 -49.53 -6.14 38.37
CA LEU A 7 -49.60 -6.28 36.91
C LEU A 7 -49.76 -4.94 36.17
N SER A 8 -50.56 -4.02 36.71
CA SER A 8 -50.70 -2.67 36.14
C SER A 8 -49.44 -1.83 36.30
N THR A 9 -48.74 -1.96 37.43
CA THR A 9 -47.44 -1.30 37.66
C THR A 9 -46.37 -1.85 36.71
N LEU A 10 -46.28 -3.17 36.51
CA LEU A 10 -45.36 -3.79 35.55
C LEU A 10 -45.60 -3.38 34.08
N MET A 11 -46.86 -3.24 33.64
CA MET A 11 -47.18 -2.77 32.29
C MET A 11 -46.85 -1.27 32.08
N LEU A 12 -47.03 -0.44 33.10
CA LEU A 12 -46.64 0.98 33.07
C LEU A 12 -45.12 1.16 33.03
N PHE A 13 -44.37 0.34 33.77
CA PHE A 13 -42.90 0.33 33.72
C PHE A 13 -42.37 -0.13 32.35
N GLY A 14 -42.97 -1.17 31.74
CA GLY A 14 -42.65 -1.56 30.37
C GLY A 14 -42.92 -0.46 29.35
N SER A 15 -44.02 0.29 29.50
CA SER A 15 -44.34 1.46 28.67
C SER A 15 -43.32 2.60 28.81
N ALA A 16 -42.95 2.95 30.05
CA ALA A 16 -42.01 4.03 30.34
C ALA A 16 -40.56 3.70 29.91
N GLU A 17 -40.11 2.47 30.17
CA GLU A 17 -38.80 1.98 29.72
C GLU A 17 -38.69 1.96 28.20
N THR A 18 -39.75 1.52 27.50
CA THR A 18 -39.78 1.51 26.04
C THR A 18 -39.82 2.94 25.46
N ALA A 19 -40.55 3.85 26.10
CA ALA A 19 -40.57 5.27 25.74
C ALA A 19 -39.19 5.93 25.95
N LEU A 20 -38.51 5.62 27.06
CA LEU A 20 -37.15 6.09 27.35
C LEU A 20 -36.14 5.52 26.35
N ARG A 21 -36.19 4.22 26.05
CA ARG A 21 -35.34 3.62 25.01
C ARG A 21 -35.57 4.28 23.65
N ARG A 22 -36.82 4.57 23.29
CA ARG A 22 -37.14 5.29 22.04
C ARG A 22 -36.58 6.70 22.02
N SER A 23 -36.63 7.45 23.12
CA SER A 23 -36.06 8.79 23.16
C SER A 23 -34.52 8.76 23.07
N LEU A 24 -33.87 7.78 23.69
CA LEU A 24 -32.42 7.56 23.61
C LEU A 24 -31.93 7.25 22.20
N VAL A 25 -32.72 6.55 21.38
CA VAL A 25 -32.37 6.27 19.97
C VAL A 25 -32.19 7.57 19.18
N THR A 26 -33.00 8.61 19.44
CA THR A 26 -32.86 9.91 18.77
C THR A 26 -31.54 10.58 19.14
N PHE A 27 -31.18 10.57 20.43
CA PHE A 27 -29.90 11.10 20.90
C PHE A 27 -28.71 10.32 20.35
N GLN A 28 -28.80 8.99 20.30
CA GLN A 28 -27.78 8.14 19.71
C GLN A 28 -27.57 8.46 18.22
N LYS A 29 -28.65 8.59 17.44
CA LYS A 29 -28.56 8.98 16.02
C LYS A 29 -27.94 10.35 15.84
N ALA A 30 -28.32 11.32 16.66
CA ALA A 30 -27.74 12.66 16.64
C ALA A 30 -26.24 12.64 16.97
N TYR A 31 -25.84 11.87 17.99
CA TYR A 31 -24.44 11.66 18.34
C TYR A 31 -23.65 11.01 17.20
N LEU A 32 -24.17 9.94 16.60
CA LEU A 32 -23.50 9.24 15.50
C LEU A 32 -23.36 10.12 14.25
N SER A 33 -24.36 10.96 13.95
CA SER A 33 -24.27 11.95 12.87
C SER A 33 -23.15 12.96 13.14
N ARG A 34 -23.08 13.48 14.37
CA ARG A 34 -22.02 14.42 14.78
C ARG A 34 -20.63 13.77 14.78
N SER A 35 -20.52 12.53 15.25
CA SER A 35 -19.29 11.73 15.21
C SER A 35 -18.81 11.54 13.78
N LEU A 36 -19.73 11.21 12.86
CA LEU A 36 -19.41 11.07 11.44
C LEU A 36 -18.86 12.39 10.86
N SER A 37 -19.51 13.53 11.10
CA SER A 37 -19.00 14.84 10.67
C SER A 37 -17.62 15.13 11.25
N ARG A 38 -17.40 14.91 12.55
CA ARG A 38 -16.08 15.12 13.20
C ARG A 38 -14.97 14.29 12.57
N LEU A 39 -15.30 13.11 12.05
CA LEU A 39 -14.34 12.24 11.37
C LEU A 39 -14.18 12.59 9.88
N PHE A 40 -15.25 13.03 9.21
CA PHE A 40 -15.26 13.32 7.77
C PHE A 40 -14.71 14.71 7.44
N ASP A 41 -15.06 15.72 8.23
CA ASP A 41 -14.69 17.12 7.97
C ASP A 41 -13.16 17.31 7.89
N PRO A 42 -12.33 16.72 8.78
CA PRO A 42 -10.88 16.79 8.64
C PRO A 42 -10.39 16.21 7.31
N VAL A 43 -10.94 15.05 6.89
CA VAL A 43 -10.58 14.46 5.59
C VAL A 43 -10.99 15.36 4.43
N ILE A 44 -12.14 16.01 4.47
CA ILE A 44 -12.53 16.94 3.41
C ILE A 44 -11.58 18.14 3.36
N LEU A 45 -11.21 18.69 4.52
CA LEU A 45 -10.32 19.84 4.62
C LEU A 45 -8.91 19.52 4.10
N MET A 46 -8.33 18.39 4.51
CA MET A 46 -7.01 17.92 4.07
C MET A 46 -6.82 17.91 2.55
N PHE A 47 -7.90 17.62 1.81
CA PHE A 47 -7.86 17.51 0.34
C PHE A 47 -8.49 18.72 -0.37
N SER A 48 -9.01 19.70 0.37
CA SER A 48 -9.58 20.93 -0.17
C SER A 48 -8.59 22.10 -0.10
N SER A 49 -7.66 22.05 0.85
CA SER A 49 -6.54 22.97 0.96
C SER A 49 -5.46 22.58 -0.06
N GLY A 50 -5.62 23.03 -1.30
CA GLY A 50 -4.66 22.81 -2.39
C GLY A 50 -3.31 23.48 -2.14
N GLY A 51 -2.46 22.89 -1.28
CA GLY A 51 -1.04 23.16 -1.23
C GLY A 51 -0.33 22.63 -2.48
N ASN A 52 0.86 23.16 -2.79
CA ASN A 52 1.61 23.09 -4.06
C ASN A 52 1.75 21.71 -4.76
N GLU A 53 1.35 20.59 -4.15
CA GLU A 53 1.43 19.23 -4.70
C GLU A 53 0.15 18.39 -4.53
N GLY A 54 -0.94 18.95 -3.96
CA GLY A 54 -2.23 18.26 -3.80
C GLY A 54 -2.28 17.16 -2.74
N LEU A 55 -1.14 16.76 -2.15
CA LEU A 55 -1.06 15.78 -1.06
C LEU A 55 -1.27 16.41 0.32
N PRO A 56 -1.94 15.70 1.26
CA PRO A 56 -2.04 16.14 2.64
C PRO A 56 -0.69 16.04 3.36
N SER A 57 -0.51 16.83 4.41
CA SER A 57 0.66 16.78 5.27
C SER A 57 0.59 15.61 6.27
N THR A 58 1.76 15.22 6.79
CA THR A 58 1.87 14.23 7.86
C THR A 58 1.12 14.67 9.13
N ASP A 59 1.21 15.95 9.49
CA ASP A 59 0.56 16.49 10.69
C ASP A 59 -0.98 16.40 10.60
N GLU A 60 -1.52 16.62 9.41
CA GLU A 60 -2.95 16.47 9.16
C GLU A 60 -3.40 15.00 9.29
N CYS A 61 -2.62 14.06 8.77
CA CYS A 61 -2.88 12.62 8.93
C CYS A 61 -2.81 12.19 10.41
N ASP A 62 -1.80 12.65 11.14
CA ASP A 62 -1.66 12.35 12.57
C ASP A 62 -2.76 13.01 13.41
N ASN A 63 -3.25 14.19 13.01
CA ASN A 63 -4.41 14.82 13.63
C ASN A 63 -5.69 14.00 13.40
N LEU A 64 -5.92 13.47 12.20
CA LEU A 64 -7.04 12.57 11.93
C LEU A 64 -6.99 11.33 12.82
N ILE A 65 -5.82 10.72 12.99
CA ILE A 65 -5.63 9.56 13.89
C ILE A 65 -6.04 9.91 15.32
N LYS A 66 -5.61 11.06 15.86
CA LYS A 66 -6.01 11.53 17.20
C LYS A 66 -7.52 11.72 17.33
N ILE A 67 -8.18 12.21 16.28
CA ILE A 67 -9.63 12.36 16.26
C ILE A 67 -10.32 10.99 16.28
N ILE A 68 -9.83 10.03 15.49
CA ILE A 68 -10.32 8.64 15.49
C ILE A 68 -10.18 8.03 16.89
N GLU A 69 -9.01 8.13 17.52
CA GLU A 69 -8.77 7.64 18.88
C GLU A 69 -9.73 8.28 19.90
N SER A 70 -9.93 9.59 19.80
CA SER A 70 -10.84 10.33 20.67
C SER A 70 -12.29 9.86 20.53
N GLU A 71 -12.78 9.68 19.31
CA GLU A 71 -14.15 9.22 19.04
C GLU A 71 -14.36 7.79 19.56
N LEU A 72 -13.40 6.90 19.34
CA LEU A 72 -13.46 5.53 19.86
C LEU A 72 -13.42 5.52 21.39
N THR A 73 -12.55 6.32 22.02
CA THR A 73 -12.45 6.42 23.48
C THR A 73 -13.76 6.87 24.12
N VAL A 74 -14.42 7.90 23.56
CA VAL A 74 -15.71 8.40 24.06
C VAL A 74 -16.79 7.32 23.95
N SER A 75 -16.71 6.46 22.94
CA SER A 75 -17.69 5.40 22.69
C SER A 75 -17.54 4.16 23.60
N LEU A 76 -16.43 4.04 24.35
CA LEU A 76 -16.15 2.89 25.23
C LEU A 76 -17.16 2.70 26.37
N VAL A 77 -17.99 3.72 26.64
CA VAL A 77 -19.05 3.66 27.66
C VAL A 77 -20.16 2.64 27.35
N ASP A 78 -20.31 2.24 26.08
CA ASP A 78 -21.29 1.25 25.65
C ASP A 78 -20.78 0.48 24.42
N ILE A 79 -20.83 -0.85 24.50
CA ILE A 79 -20.29 -1.74 23.45
C ILE A 79 -21.00 -1.50 22.11
N LYS A 80 -22.33 -1.31 22.10
CA LYS A 80 -23.09 -1.11 20.86
C LYS A 80 -22.77 0.24 20.25
N LEU A 81 -22.60 1.28 21.07
CA LEU A 81 -22.14 2.58 20.63
C LEU A 81 -20.73 2.49 20.03
N GLY A 82 -19.81 1.79 20.68
CA GLY A 82 -18.46 1.53 20.18
C GLY A 82 -18.45 0.88 18.79
N GLN A 83 -19.29 -0.13 18.57
CA GLN A 83 -19.46 -0.75 17.25
C GLN A 83 -20.01 0.22 16.20
N LEU A 84 -20.94 1.09 16.57
CA LEU A 84 -21.52 2.08 15.64
C LEU A 84 -20.53 3.20 15.30
N VAL A 85 -19.73 3.67 16.25
CA VAL A 85 -18.65 4.64 16.02
C VAL A 85 -17.54 4.01 15.18
N THR A 86 -17.20 2.74 15.44
CA THR A 86 -16.23 1.99 14.61
C THR A 86 -16.68 1.94 13.14
N LYS A 87 -17.98 1.76 12.87
CA LYS A 87 -18.50 1.84 11.49
C LYS A 87 -18.36 3.22 10.85
N ASN A 88 -18.35 4.30 11.64
CA ASN A 88 -18.05 5.63 11.12
C ASN A 88 -16.55 5.74 10.80
N VAL A 89 -15.68 5.23 11.67
CA VAL A 89 -14.22 5.20 11.44
C VAL A 89 -13.86 4.44 10.17
N THR A 90 -14.44 3.25 9.93
CA THR A 90 -14.16 2.49 8.70
C THR A 90 -14.60 3.23 7.44
N LYS A 91 -15.74 3.94 7.48
CA LYS A 91 -16.17 4.82 6.38
C LYS A 91 -15.23 6.00 6.17
N THR A 92 -14.66 6.55 7.24
CA THR A 92 -13.68 7.65 7.16
C THR A 92 -12.40 7.18 6.50
N ILE A 93 -11.90 6.00 6.86
CA ILE A 93 -10.72 5.37 6.24
C ILE A 93 -10.98 5.13 4.75
N GLN A 94 -12.16 4.61 4.41
CA GLN A 94 -12.58 4.42 3.02
C GLN A 94 -12.65 5.75 2.25
N MET A 95 -13.21 6.81 2.85
CA MET A 95 -13.26 8.13 2.21
C MET A 95 -11.86 8.69 1.96
N MET A 96 -10.94 8.52 2.92
CA MET A 96 -9.55 8.92 2.76
C MET A 96 -8.86 8.14 1.63
N ALA A 97 -9.08 6.83 1.54
CA ALA A 97 -8.56 6.01 0.45
C ALA A 97 -9.07 6.50 -0.93
N VAL A 98 -10.38 6.75 -1.07
CA VAL A 98 -10.96 7.30 -2.31
C VAL A 98 -10.37 8.67 -2.67
N LYS A 99 -10.08 9.51 -1.68
CA LYS A 99 -9.43 10.81 -1.91
C LYS A 99 -8.00 10.67 -2.40
N PHE A 100 -7.21 9.77 -1.82
CA PHE A 100 -5.87 9.45 -2.33
C PHE A 100 -5.93 8.84 -3.74
N GLU A 101 -6.88 7.95 -4.01
CA GLU A 101 -7.06 7.36 -5.33
C GLU A 101 -7.30 8.42 -6.41
N GLN A 102 -8.05 9.47 -6.10
CA GLN A 102 -8.28 10.61 -7.00
C GLN A 102 -7.03 11.48 -7.24
N LEU A 103 -6.03 11.43 -6.36
CA LEU A 103 -4.76 12.14 -6.52
C LEU A 103 -3.71 11.34 -7.29
N LEU A 104 -3.85 10.01 -7.33
CA LEU A 104 -2.87 9.16 -7.99
C LEU A 104 -2.92 9.35 -9.51
N ILE A 105 -1.75 9.51 -10.09
CA ILE A 105 -1.57 9.71 -11.53
C ILE A 105 -1.25 8.35 -12.16
N SER A 106 -1.95 7.99 -13.24
CA SER A 106 -1.83 6.68 -13.89
C SER A 106 -1.48 6.77 -15.38
N ASP A 107 -0.89 7.89 -15.80
CA ASP A 107 -0.47 8.11 -17.20
C ASP A 107 0.92 7.49 -17.49
N GLU A 108 1.41 7.71 -18.71
CA GLU A 108 2.73 7.23 -19.14
C GLU A 108 3.86 7.86 -18.32
N GLU A 109 3.71 9.10 -17.84
CA GLU A 109 4.72 9.76 -17.01
C GLU A 109 4.87 9.09 -15.64
N ALA A 110 3.79 8.52 -15.09
CA ALA A 110 3.82 7.80 -13.83
C ALA A 110 4.56 6.45 -13.90
N SER A 111 4.70 5.87 -15.09
CA SER A 111 5.21 4.50 -15.27
C SER A 111 6.50 4.40 -16.09
N GLN A 112 7.02 5.51 -16.62
CA GLN A 112 8.25 5.52 -17.42
C GLN A 112 9.48 5.02 -16.64
N VAL A 113 10.40 4.33 -17.32
CA VAL A 113 11.66 3.82 -16.74
C VAL A 113 12.89 4.20 -17.57
N ILE A 114 12.80 5.26 -18.36
CA ILE A 114 13.81 5.66 -19.35
C ILE A 114 14.64 6.85 -18.84
N GLY A 115 13.97 7.84 -18.26
CA GLY A 115 14.55 9.10 -17.81
C GLY A 115 14.51 9.29 -16.30
N PRO A 116 14.95 10.45 -15.80
CA PRO A 116 14.91 10.77 -14.38
C PRO A 116 13.46 10.77 -13.84
N PRO A 117 13.27 10.69 -12.51
CA PRO A 117 11.94 10.60 -11.92
C PRO A 117 11.03 11.77 -12.26
N THR A 118 9.85 11.47 -12.79
CA THR A 118 8.84 12.46 -13.18
C THR A 118 8.14 13.06 -11.97
N ALA A 119 7.43 14.18 -12.18
CA ALA A 119 6.56 14.75 -11.14
C ALA A 119 5.46 13.75 -10.73
N ALA A 120 4.86 13.06 -11.70
CA ALA A 120 3.85 12.03 -11.44
C ALA A 120 4.37 10.89 -10.54
N GLN A 121 5.58 10.39 -10.81
CA GLN A 121 6.23 9.37 -9.98
C GLN A 121 6.49 9.85 -8.55
N LYS A 122 6.95 11.10 -8.39
CA LYS A 122 7.17 11.71 -7.08
C LYS A 122 5.87 11.88 -6.30
N THR A 123 4.81 12.34 -6.95
CA THR A 123 3.48 12.48 -6.33
C THR A 123 2.95 11.11 -5.89
N ASN A 124 3.00 10.10 -6.74
CA ASN A 124 2.55 8.75 -6.39
C ASN A 124 3.37 8.16 -5.24
N ALA A 125 4.70 8.29 -5.26
CA ALA A 125 5.56 7.83 -4.18
C ALA A 125 5.25 8.57 -2.86
N GLY A 126 5.06 9.89 -2.91
CA GLY A 126 4.62 10.70 -1.77
C GLY A 126 3.29 10.23 -1.18
N ALA A 127 2.29 9.96 -2.04
CA ALA A 127 1.01 9.40 -1.63
C ALA A 127 1.16 8.04 -0.94
N VAL A 128 1.93 7.12 -1.52
CA VAL A 128 2.19 5.79 -0.94
C VAL A 128 2.90 5.89 0.40
N ASN A 129 3.88 6.80 0.53
CA ASN A 129 4.58 7.03 1.78
C ASN A 129 3.65 7.52 2.89
N LEU A 130 2.78 8.48 2.59
CA LEU A 130 1.78 9.00 3.54
C LEU A 130 0.75 7.93 3.93
N LEU A 131 0.22 7.20 2.95
CA LEU A 131 -0.71 6.09 3.19
C LEU A 131 -0.09 5.00 4.07
N HIS A 132 1.17 4.63 3.80
CA HIS A 132 1.88 3.64 4.61
C HIS A 132 2.11 4.12 6.04
N GLN A 133 2.49 5.39 6.21
CA GLN A 133 2.65 5.99 7.54
C GLN A 133 1.33 6.03 8.29
N PHE A 134 0.25 6.46 7.64
CA PHE A 134 -1.09 6.52 8.21
C PHE A 134 -1.57 5.13 8.64
N ASP A 135 -1.46 4.13 7.77
CA ASP A 135 -1.79 2.73 8.07
C ASP A 135 -1.02 2.25 9.32
N ARG A 136 0.31 2.38 9.32
CA ARG A 136 1.15 1.94 10.43
C ARG A 136 0.79 2.63 11.75
N ASN A 137 0.60 3.95 11.72
CA ASN A 137 0.31 4.74 12.92
C ASN A 137 -1.09 4.43 13.44
N LEU A 138 -2.09 4.30 12.56
CA LEU A 138 -3.45 3.98 12.96
C LEU A 138 -3.55 2.55 13.51
N ARG A 139 -2.91 1.55 12.87
CA ARG A 139 -2.84 0.18 13.41
C ARG A 139 -2.30 0.17 14.83
N ARG A 140 -1.19 0.88 15.06
CA ARG A 140 -0.57 0.99 16.38
C ARG A 140 -1.51 1.63 17.40
N ALA A 141 -2.10 2.78 17.06
CA ALA A 141 -3.03 3.51 17.90
C ALA A 141 -4.20 2.61 18.35
N ILE A 142 -4.86 1.95 17.41
CA ILE A 142 -6.05 1.13 17.66
C ILE A 142 -5.72 -0.12 18.49
N VAL A 143 -4.64 -0.83 18.17
CA VAL A 143 -4.20 -2.01 18.94
C VAL A 143 -3.81 -1.63 20.37
N SER A 144 -3.29 -0.43 20.57
CA SER A 144 -2.91 0.07 21.89
C SER A 144 -4.06 0.66 22.71
N LEU A 145 -5.26 0.81 22.13
CA LEU A 145 -6.38 1.50 22.76
C LEU A 145 -7.07 0.60 23.81
N PRO A 146 -6.95 0.90 25.12
CA PRO A 146 -7.48 0.03 26.16
C PRO A 146 -9.02 0.05 26.18
N GLY A 147 -9.63 -1.12 26.32
CA GLY A 147 -11.09 -1.27 26.43
C GLY A 147 -11.83 -1.32 25.10
N LEU A 148 -11.16 -1.11 23.97
CA LEU A 148 -11.75 -1.35 22.66
C LEU A 148 -11.90 -2.86 22.43
N SER A 149 -13.10 -3.32 22.08
CA SER A 149 -13.38 -4.73 21.82
C SER A 149 -12.62 -5.27 20.61
N GLU A 150 -12.23 -6.54 20.64
CA GLU A 150 -11.51 -7.21 19.54
C GLU A 150 -12.23 -7.09 18.19
N ASP A 151 -13.56 -7.21 18.16
CA ASP A 151 -14.35 -7.04 16.93
C ASP A 151 -14.19 -5.64 16.31
N CYS A 152 -14.08 -4.60 17.15
CA CYS A 152 -13.87 -3.23 16.67
C CYS A 152 -12.45 -3.03 16.17
N VAL A 153 -11.45 -3.60 16.86
CA VAL A 153 -10.06 -3.59 16.41
C VAL A 153 -9.97 -4.26 15.03
N ALA A 154 -10.50 -5.48 14.90
CA ALA A 154 -10.54 -6.21 13.64
C ALA A 154 -11.21 -5.40 12.53
N ALA A 155 -12.39 -4.82 12.78
CA ALA A 155 -13.09 -4.02 11.78
C ALA A 155 -12.28 -2.82 11.25
N VAL A 156 -11.50 -2.15 12.12
CA VAL A 156 -10.61 -1.06 11.67
C VAL A 156 -9.42 -1.61 10.89
N ILE A 157 -8.80 -2.68 11.39
CA ILE A 157 -7.66 -3.34 10.74
C ILE A 157 -8.03 -3.88 9.35
N ASP A 158 -9.20 -4.47 9.19
CA ASP A 158 -9.73 -4.96 7.91
C ASP A 158 -10.00 -3.79 6.95
N SER A 159 -10.52 -2.67 7.46
CA SER A 159 -10.77 -1.49 6.62
C SER A 159 -9.47 -0.91 6.01
N LEU A 160 -8.34 -1.09 6.70
CA LEU A 160 -7.03 -0.67 6.22
C LEU A 160 -6.49 -1.54 5.06
N GLU A 161 -7.04 -2.73 4.79
CA GLU A 161 -6.67 -3.51 3.61
C GLU A 161 -6.95 -2.76 2.30
N HIS A 162 -7.94 -1.86 2.30
CA HIS A 162 -8.22 -0.98 1.16
C HIS A 162 -7.04 -0.03 0.89
N ILE A 163 -6.41 0.49 1.94
CA ILE A 163 -5.21 1.33 1.82
C ILE A 163 -4.04 0.50 1.27
N ALA A 164 -3.81 -0.69 1.81
CA ALA A 164 -2.75 -1.58 1.32
C ALA A 164 -2.95 -1.94 -0.16
N THR A 165 -4.19 -2.19 -0.58
CA THR A 165 -4.54 -2.46 -1.99
C THR A 165 -4.29 -1.25 -2.87
N LEU A 166 -4.68 -0.05 -2.41
CA LEU A 166 -4.44 1.20 -3.14
C LEU A 166 -2.94 1.46 -3.35
N MET A 167 -2.13 1.26 -2.31
CA MET A 167 -0.67 1.39 -2.39
C MET A 167 -0.05 0.41 -3.40
N ARG A 168 -0.55 -0.82 -3.45
CA ARG A 168 -0.08 -1.80 -4.44
C ARG A 168 -0.46 -1.41 -5.86
N ASN A 169 -1.72 -0.99 -6.05
CA ASN A 169 -2.21 -0.59 -7.36
C ASN A 169 -1.49 0.64 -7.91
N SER A 170 -1.00 1.54 -7.06
CA SER A 170 -0.30 2.75 -7.50
C SER A 170 1.11 2.49 -8.02
N ILE A 171 1.83 1.51 -7.45
CA ILE A 171 3.19 1.14 -7.90
C ILE A 171 3.19 0.14 -9.06
N GLN A 172 2.10 -0.61 -9.23
CA GLN A 172 2.01 -1.70 -10.22
C GLN A 172 2.32 -1.28 -11.67
N PRO A 173 1.89 -0.11 -12.19
CA PRO A 173 2.25 0.32 -13.54
C PRO A 173 3.76 0.48 -13.72
N LEU A 174 4.45 1.06 -12.73
CA LEU A 174 5.91 1.22 -12.75
C LEU A 174 6.62 -0.14 -12.71
N LEU A 175 6.12 -1.09 -11.91
CA LEU A 175 6.67 -2.46 -11.86
C LEU A 175 6.47 -3.21 -13.17
N THR A 176 5.36 -2.96 -13.86
CA THR A 176 5.08 -3.53 -15.18
C THR A 176 6.09 -3.01 -16.20
N SER A 177 6.25 -1.69 -16.31
CA SER A 177 7.25 -1.08 -17.19
C SER A 177 8.68 -1.51 -16.87
N LEU A 178 9.02 -1.67 -15.59
CA LEU A 178 10.30 -2.20 -15.16
C LEU A 178 10.51 -3.63 -15.68
N THR A 179 9.47 -4.48 -15.56
CA THR A 179 9.52 -5.88 -16.01
C THR A 179 9.70 -5.94 -17.53
N ASP A 180 8.95 -5.14 -18.28
CA ASP A 180 9.05 -5.08 -19.74
C ASP A 180 10.44 -4.62 -20.20
N ALA A 181 11.01 -3.60 -19.55
CA ALA A 181 12.36 -3.13 -19.84
C ALA A 181 13.43 -4.17 -19.51
N VAL A 182 13.29 -4.88 -18.38
CA VAL A 182 14.18 -6.01 -18.03
C VAL A 182 14.09 -7.11 -19.08
N GLU A 183 12.88 -7.47 -19.52
CA GLU A 183 12.68 -8.49 -20.56
C GLU A 183 13.34 -8.06 -21.87
N ALA A 184 13.16 -6.81 -22.29
CA ALA A 184 13.82 -6.26 -23.48
C ALA A 184 15.35 -6.32 -23.41
N ILE A 185 15.95 -5.97 -22.26
CA ILE A 185 17.41 -6.06 -22.07
C ILE A 185 17.86 -7.52 -22.09
N VAL A 186 17.16 -8.44 -21.41
CA VAL A 186 17.53 -9.87 -21.41
C VAL A 186 17.44 -10.47 -22.82
N LEU A 187 16.51 -10.02 -23.66
CA LEU A 187 16.39 -10.49 -25.03
C LEU A 187 17.60 -10.16 -25.91
N THR A 188 18.34 -9.07 -25.63
CA THR A 188 19.57 -8.73 -26.37
C THR A 188 20.70 -9.73 -26.14
N MET A 189 20.55 -10.64 -25.17
CA MET A 189 21.40 -11.83 -25.02
C MET A 189 21.50 -12.63 -26.33
N HIS A 190 20.45 -12.67 -27.15
CA HIS A 190 20.48 -13.41 -28.43
C HIS A 190 21.28 -12.71 -29.54
N ASP A 191 21.66 -11.45 -29.33
CA ASP A 191 22.53 -10.70 -30.26
C ASP A 191 24.02 -10.88 -29.95
N GLU A 192 24.35 -11.49 -28.81
CA GLU A 192 25.72 -11.78 -28.38
C GLU A 192 26.27 -13.05 -29.05
N ASP A 193 27.56 -13.05 -29.38
CA ASP A 193 28.22 -14.25 -29.89
C ASP A 193 28.65 -15.20 -28.76
N PHE A 194 27.94 -16.33 -28.67
CA PHE A 194 28.24 -17.46 -27.77
C PHE A 194 28.85 -18.67 -28.51
N SER A 195 29.16 -18.54 -29.80
CA SER A 195 29.69 -19.63 -30.62
C SER A 195 31.20 -19.84 -30.45
N SER A 196 31.88 -18.91 -29.78
CA SER A 196 33.33 -18.89 -29.67
C SER A 196 33.91 -20.19 -29.07
N PRO A 197 34.97 -20.75 -29.69
CA PRO A 197 35.70 -21.89 -29.16
C PRO A 197 36.48 -21.50 -27.89
N HIS A 198 37.01 -22.50 -27.17
CA HIS A 198 37.76 -22.29 -25.93
C HIS A 198 38.86 -21.20 -26.11
N PRO A 199 38.92 -20.17 -25.25
CA PRO A 199 40.00 -19.20 -25.32
C PRO A 199 41.35 -19.91 -25.08
N PRO A 200 42.44 -19.52 -25.78
CA PRO A 200 43.75 -20.13 -25.57
C PRO A 200 44.19 -19.98 -24.10
N GLU A 201 44.80 -21.03 -23.54
CA GLU A 201 45.17 -21.18 -22.11
C GLU A 201 46.14 -20.09 -21.56
N ASP A 202 46.60 -19.17 -22.40
CA ASP A 202 47.50 -18.08 -22.03
C ASP A 202 46.74 -16.90 -21.42
N GLY A 203 46.45 -17.04 -20.13
CA GLY A 203 46.08 -15.94 -19.25
C GLY A 203 44.70 -16.13 -18.63
N ALA A 204 44.68 -16.34 -17.32
CA ALA A 204 43.50 -16.39 -16.46
C ALA A 204 42.74 -15.04 -16.39
N ALA A 205 42.40 -14.46 -17.54
CA ALA A 205 41.47 -13.37 -17.62
C ALA A 205 40.08 -13.95 -17.41
N SER A 206 39.42 -13.55 -16.32
CA SER A 206 37.97 -13.70 -16.13
C SER A 206 37.27 -13.51 -17.47
N ALA A 207 36.46 -14.49 -17.90
CA ALA A 207 35.67 -14.33 -19.11
C ALA A 207 34.90 -12.98 -19.03
N PRO A 208 34.93 -12.16 -20.09
CA PRO A 208 34.32 -10.85 -20.04
C PRO A 208 32.81 -10.99 -19.88
N CYS A 209 32.25 -10.34 -18.86
CA CYS A 209 30.80 -10.23 -18.66
C CYS A 209 30.13 -9.62 -19.90
N SER A 210 29.02 -10.24 -20.33
CA SER A 210 28.25 -9.83 -21.51
C SER A 210 27.72 -8.41 -21.39
N LEU A 211 27.54 -7.73 -22.52
CA LEU A 211 27.05 -6.35 -22.57
C LEU A 211 25.63 -6.25 -22.02
N TYR A 212 24.75 -7.20 -22.35
CA TYR A 212 23.37 -7.19 -21.83
C TYR A 212 23.31 -7.32 -20.30
N ILE A 213 24.23 -8.08 -19.66
CA ILE A 213 24.32 -8.14 -18.19
C ILE A 213 24.78 -6.81 -17.61
N LYS A 214 25.80 -6.18 -18.20
CA LYS A 214 26.26 -4.85 -17.76
C LYS A 214 25.16 -3.81 -17.90
N GLU A 215 24.40 -3.86 -18.99
CA GLU A 215 23.23 -3.02 -19.21
C GLU A 215 22.14 -3.28 -18.18
N LEU A 216 21.81 -4.56 -17.93
CA LEU A 216 20.81 -4.97 -16.92
C LEU A 216 21.20 -4.49 -15.52
N GLN A 217 22.43 -4.72 -15.09
CA GLN A 217 22.95 -4.25 -13.80
C GLN A 217 22.88 -2.72 -13.71
N SER A 218 23.30 -2.02 -14.77
CA SER A 218 23.25 -0.56 -14.82
C SER A 218 21.81 -0.04 -14.76
N PHE A 219 20.89 -0.68 -15.48
CA PHE A 219 19.47 -0.35 -15.48
C PHE A 219 18.86 -0.57 -14.10
N MET A 220 19.02 -1.76 -13.50
CA MET A 220 18.51 -2.07 -12.17
C MET A 220 19.05 -1.12 -11.10
N SER A 221 20.35 -0.81 -11.14
CA SER A 221 20.97 0.14 -10.21
C SER A 221 20.38 1.54 -10.36
N ARG A 222 20.13 2.00 -11.59
CA ARG A 222 19.44 3.29 -11.83
C ARG A 222 18.01 3.26 -11.36
N SER A 223 17.23 2.23 -11.71
CA SER A 223 15.84 2.11 -11.27
C SER A 223 15.69 2.11 -9.75
N ALA A 224 16.61 1.44 -9.05
CA ALA A 224 16.68 1.46 -7.59
C ALA A 224 16.96 2.87 -7.04
N ALA A 225 17.93 3.58 -7.62
CA ALA A 225 18.35 4.91 -7.18
C ALA A 225 17.33 6.01 -7.53
N ASP A 226 16.69 5.91 -8.69
CA ASP A 226 15.84 6.97 -9.23
C ASP A 226 14.38 6.78 -8.80
N TYR A 227 13.81 5.59 -8.98
CA TYR A 227 12.37 5.38 -8.80
C TYR A 227 12.04 4.79 -7.42
N PHE A 228 12.76 3.75 -7.00
CA PHE A 228 12.41 3.04 -5.76
C PHE A 228 12.94 3.73 -4.50
N SER A 229 13.99 4.56 -4.61
CA SER A 229 14.47 5.40 -3.50
C SER A 229 13.44 6.42 -3.01
N LEU A 230 12.44 6.76 -3.85
CA LEU A 230 11.34 7.66 -3.50
C LEU A 230 10.39 7.07 -2.45
N TYR A 231 10.40 5.75 -2.26
CA TYR A 231 9.53 5.06 -1.32
C TYR A 231 10.29 4.78 -0.01
N HIS A 232 9.73 5.21 1.11
CA HIS A 232 10.37 5.15 2.43
C HIS A 232 10.04 3.86 3.20
N SER A 233 9.34 2.90 2.58
CA SER A 233 9.00 1.61 3.18
C SER A 233 9.74 0.46 2.47
N PRO A 234 10.91 0.03 2.98
CA PRO A 234 11.72 -0.99 2.33
C PRO A 234 11.07 -2.37 2.35
N ASP A 235 10.28 -2.68 3.39
CA ASP A 235 9.61 -3.98 3.50
C ASP A 235 8.47 -4.10 2.47
N PHE A 236 7.65 -3.05 2.32
CA PHE A 236 6.63 -2.96 1.28
C PHE A 236 7.25 -3.13 -0.12
N LEU A 237 8.31 -2.36 -0.42
CA LEU A 237 8.98 -2.46 -1.72
C LEU A 237 9.57 -3.85 -1.97
N ARG A 238 10.17 -4.49 -0.95
CA ARG A 238 10.75 -5.82 -1.09
C ARG A 238 9.70 -6.86 -1.46
N GLU A 239 8.50 -6.77 -0.88
CA GLU A 239 7.39 -7.66 -1.21
C GLU A 239 6.94 -7.47 -2.66
N GLU A 240 6.74 -6.23 -3.10
CA GLU A 240 6.28 -5.94 -4.46
C GLU A 240 7.35 -6.24 -5.53
N LEU A 241 8.62 -5.94 -5.27
CA LEU A 241 9.75 -6.23 -6.19
C LEU A 241 10.10 -7.73 -6.28
N ARG A 242 9.66 -8.55 -5.32
CA ARG A 242 9.93 -10.00 -5.35
C ARG A 242 9.39 -10.65 -6.62
N ALA A 243 8.21 -10.25 -7.08
CA ALA A 243 7.62 -10.78 -8.29
C ALA A 243 8.46 -10.42 -9.53
N VAL A 244 8.94 -9.18 -9.60
CA VAL A 244 9.82 -8.70 -10.69
C VAL A 244 11.13 -9.46 -10.69
N ALA A 245 11.78 -9.61 -9.53
CA ALA A 245 13.04 -10.33 -9.41
C ALA A 245 12.90 -11.81 -9.83
N THR A 246 11.81 -12.47 -9.39
CA THR A 246 11.53 -13.86 -9.78
C THR A 246 11.33 -13.98 -11.29
N ARG A 247 10.56 -13.07 -11.88
CA ARG A 247 10.32 -13.03 -13.33
C ARG A 247 11.60 -12.78 -14.12
N CYS A 248 12.47 -11.89 -13.65
CA CYS A 248 13.77 -11.62 -14.25
C CYS A 248 14.64 -12.90 -14.30
N LEU A 249 14.72 -13.62 -13.19
CA LEU A 249 15.47 -14.89 -13.12
C LEU A 249 14.88 -15.95 -14.06
N ASP A 250 13.56 -16.09 -14.10
CA ASP A 250 12.88 -17.04 -15.00
C ASP A 250 13.17 -16.73 -16.47
N LEU A 251 13.09 -15.45 -16.86
CA LEU A 251 13.40 -14.99 -18.21
C LEU A 251 14.86 -15.26 -18.55
N PHE A 252 15.78 -14.90 -17.66
CA PHE A 252 17.20 -15.11 -17.84
C PHE A 252 17.54 -16.59 -18.07
N VAL A 253 17.11 -17.48 -17.17
CA VAL A 253 17.35 -18.92 -17.28
C VAL A 253 16.73 -19.50 -18.55
N ARG A 254 15.49 -19.07 -18.87
CA ARG A 254 14.79 -19.52 -20.08
C ARG A 254 15.55 -19.13 -21.34
N HIS A 255 15.94 -17.86 -21.48
CA HIS A 255 16.63 -17.38 -22.67
C HIS A 255 18.05 -17.94 -22.78
N ALA A 256 18.78 -18.05 -21.67
CA ALA A 256 20.09 -18.70 -21.62
C ALA A 256 20.04 -20.15 -22.10
N SER A 257 18.99 -20.91 -21.73
CA SER A 257 18.84 -22.31 -22.14
C SER A 257 18.67 -22.50 -23.66
N LEU A 258 18.17 -21.47 -24.35
CA LEU A 258 17.87 -21.47 -25.79
C LEU A 258 19.05 -21.05 -26.67
N LEU A 259 20.14 -20.54 -26.10
CA LEU A 259 21.31 -20.06 -26.85
C LEU A 259 21.95 -21.16 -27.69
N ARG A 260 21.97 -21.00 -29.02
CA ARG A 260 22.64 -21.90 -29.97
C ARG A 260 23.19 -21.13 -31.17
N PRO A 261 24.36 -21.52 -31.71
CA PRO A 261 25.29 -22.54 -31.21
C PRO A 261 26.05 -22.05 -29.96
N LEU A 262 26.44 -22.99 -29.08
CA LEU A 262 27.11 -22.68 -27.81
C LEU A 262 28.48 -23.38 -27.73
N GLY A 263 29.54 -22.61 -27.94
CA GLY A 263 30.94 -23.06 -27.84
C GLY A 263 31.47 -23.05 -26.40
N ASP A 264 32.65 -23.62 -26.16
CA ASP A 264 33.24 -23.68 -24.81
C ASP A 264 33.59 -22.29 -24.25
N GLY A 265 34.01 -21.34 -25.10
CA GLY A 265 34.19 -19.94 -24.72
C GLY A 265 32.85 -19.29 -24.33
N GLY A 266 31.80 -19.54 -25.11
CA GLY A 266 30.44 -19.11 -24.79
C GLY A 266 29.90 -19.67 -23.47
N LYS A 267 30.19 -20.94 -23.14
CA LYS A 267 29.84 -21.52 -21.82
C LYS A 267 30.52 -20.79 -20.68
N MET A 268 31.80 -20.45 -20.82
CA MET A 268 32.52 -19.70 -19.79
C MET A 268 31.99 -18.27 -19.63
N LYS A 269 31.65 -17.62 -20.75
CA LYS A 269 31.00 -16.30 -20.76
C LYS A 269 29.64 -16.34 -20.04
N LEU A 270 28.80 -17.33 -20.36
CA LEU A 270 27.52 -17.51 -19.68
C LEU A 270 27.71 -17.83 -18.19
N ALA A 271 28.69 -18.64 -17.82
CA ALA A 271 29.00 -18.88 -16.41
C ALA A 271 29.42 -17.61 -15.66
N ALA A 272 30.15 -16.70 -16.32
CA ALA A 272 30.45 -15.38 -15.77
C ALA A 272 29.20 -14.51 -15.64
N ASP A 273 28.28 -14.54 -16.61
CA ASP A 273 27.00 -13.83 -16.56
C ASP A 273 26.11 -14.31 -15.40
N PHE A 274 26.05 -15.62 -15.13
CA PHE A 274 25.31 -16.18 -13.98
C PHE A 274 25.89 -15.77 -12.62
N ALA A 275 27.16 -15.36 -12.56
CA ALA A 275 27.83 -14.96 -11.33
C ALA A 275 27.61 -13.46 -10.99
N GLN A 276 27.03 -12.70 -11.92
CA GLN A 276 26.79 -11.25 -11.83
C GLN A 276 25.38 -10.93 -11.33
#